data_AF-A0A2A8HD56-F1
#
_entry.id   AF-A0A2A8HD56-F1
#
_cell.length_a   1.000
_cell.length_b   1.000
_cell.length_c   1.000
_cell.angle_alpha   90.00
_cell.angle_beta   90.00
_cell.angle_gamma   90.00
#
_symmetry.space_group_name_H-M   'P 1'
#
loop_
_entity.id
_entity.type
_entity.pdbx_description
1 polymer ?
#
loop_
_entity_poly.entity_id
_entity_poly.type
_entity_poly.pdbx_seq_one_letter_code
_entity_poly.pdbx_strand_id
1 'polypeptide(L)' 'MTVMDMCTEAKKDGVISTWLLIEYLVFERKAITFADGMDKLSYLFEERFRNKMNEYLVDYMIQRGINAAA' A
#
# COMPACT_ATOMS: atom_id res chain seq x y z
N MET A 1 6.99 -0.92 15.21
CA MET A 1 5.89 -1.07 14.25
C MET A 1 6.46 -1.60 12.96
N THR A 2 5.92 -2.71 12.47
CA THR A 2 6.26 -3.36 11.21
C THR A 2 5.27 -2.95 10.14
N VAL A 3 5.57 -3.26 8.88
CA VAL A 3 4.61 -3.10 7.76
C VAL A 3 3.33 -3.94 8.03
N MET A 4 3.45 -5.09 8.70
CA MET A 4 2.28 -5.90 9.09
C MET A 4 1.34 -5.16 10.05
N ASP A 5 1.92 -4.49 11.05
CA ASP A 5 1.15 -3.73 12.04
C ASP A 5 0.34 -2.63 11.33
N MET A 6 1.01 -1.84 10.47
CA MET A 6 0.37 -0.78 9.69
C MET A 6 -0.74 -1.30 8.76
N CYS A 7 -0.50 -2.42 8.10
CA CYS A 7 -1.51 -3.05 7.23
C CYS A 7 -2.74 -3.50 8.04
N THR A 8 -2.50 -4.05 9.24
CA THR A 8 -3.56 -4.51 10.14
C THR A 8 -4.39 -3.34 10.67
N GLU A 9 -3.74 -2.25 11.08
CA GLU A 9 -4.39 -1.01 11.52
C GLU A 9 -5.21 -0.39 10.39
N ALA A 10 -4.64 -0.24 9.19
CA ALA A 10 -5.34 0.29 8.03
C ALA A 10 -6.59 -0.55 7.65
N LYS A 11 -6.52 -1.88 7.78
CA LYS A 11 -7.70 -2.75 7.58
C LYS A 11 -8.76 -2.54 8.67
N LYS A 12 -8.34 -2.43 9.93
CA LYS A 12 -9.24 -2.20 11.07
C LYS A 12 -9.95 -0.86 10.97
N ASP A 13 -9.24 0.18 10.53
CA ASP A 13 -9.74 1.56 10.43
C ASP A 13 -10.48 1.83 9.11
N GLY A 14 -10.56 0.85 8.20
CA GLY A 14 -11.23 0.99 6.92
C GLY A 14 -10.49 1.88 5.91
N VAL A 15 -9.19 2.10 6.09
CA VAL A 15 -8.35 2.90 5.18
C VAL A 15 -7.93 2.04 3.99
N ILE A 16 -8.86 1.88 3.04
CA ILE A 16 -8.75 0.92 1.93
C ILE A 16 -7.49 1.14 1.07
N SER A 17 -7.23 2.39 0.69
CA SER A 17 -6.10 2.77 -0.14
C SER A 17 -4.76 2.33 0.45
N THR A 18 -4.59 2.52 1.76
CA THR A 18 -3.34 2.21 2.47
C THR A 18 -3.04 0.73 2.49
N TRP A 19 -3.99 -0.12 2.92
CA TRP A 19 -3.70 -1.55 3.00
C TRP A 19 -3.59 -2.21 1.62
N LEU A 20 -4.32 -1.73 0.61
CA LEU A 20 -4.17 -2.20 -0.78
C LEU A 20 -2.81 -1.84 -1.36
N LEU A 21 -2.33 -0.61 -1.14
CA LEU A 21 -1.00 -0.21 -1.58
C LEU A 21 0.08 -1.05 -0.90
N ILE A 22 -0.07 -1.35 0.40
CA ILE A 22 0.85 -2.25 1.12
C ILE A 22 0.81 -3.67 0.51
N GLU A 23 -0.38 -4.25 0.27
CA GLU A 23 -0.48 -5.58 -0.35
C GLU A 23 0.17 -5.62 -1.73
N TYR A 24 -0.05 -4.60 -2.56
CA TYR A 24 0.60 -4.48 -3.87
C TYR A 24 2.13 -4.44 -3.75
N LEU A 25 2.65 -3.63 -2.82
CA LEU A 25 4.09 -3.47 -2.61
C LEU A 25 4.76 -4.76 -2.11
N VAL A 26 4.05 -5.56 -1.31
CA VAL A 26 4.53 -6.83 -0.76
C VAL A 26 4.42 -7.96 -1.78
N PHE A 27 3.24 -8.19 -2.35
CA PHE A 27 2.96 -9.40 -3.14
C PHE A 27 3.36 -9.24 -4.62
N GLU A 28 2.96 -8.14 -5.25
CA GLU A 28 3.17 -7.94 -6.68
C GLU A 28 4.56 -7.37 -6.97
N ARG A 29 4.95 -6.33 -6.23
CA ARG A 29 6.24 -5.64 -6.44
C ARG A 29 7.40 -6.28 -5.72
N LYS A 30 7.14 -7.01 -4.61
CA LYS A 30 8.17 -7.56 -3.72
C LYS A 30 9.21 -6.51 -3.29
N ALA A 31 8.77 -5.26 -3.15
CA ALA A 31 9.64 -4.14 -2.81
C ALA A 31 9.93 -4.07 -1.29
N ILE A 32 8.98 -4.58 -0.51
CA ILE A 32 9.04 -4.69 0.95
C ILE A 32 8.41 -6.02 1.37
N THR A 33 8.59 -6.38 2.64
CA THR A 33 7.97 -7.52 3.29
C THR A 33 7.20 -7.06 4.52
N PHE A 34 6.27 -7.88 5.01
CA PHE A 34 5.53 -7.57 6.23
C PHE A 34 6.42 -7.47 7.49
N ALA A 35 7.60 -8.10 7.48
CA ALA A 35 8.57 -8.03 8.57
C ALA A 35 9.43 -6.76 8.54
N ASP A 36 9.43 -6.01 7.43
CA ASP A 36 10.19 -4.77 7.35
C ASP A 36 9.69 -3.71 8.34
N GLY A 37 10.60 -2.84 8.74
CA GLY A 37 10.30 -1.66 9.54
C GLY A 37 9.54 -0.60 8.74
N MET A 38 8.92 0.32 9.47
CA MET A 38 8.16 1.44 8.90
C MET A 38 9.02 2.44 8.11
N ASP A 39 10.34 2.43 8.30
CA ASP A 39 11.30 3.25 7.54
C ASP A 39 11.22 2.97 6.04
N LYS A 40 11.11 1.69 5.64
CA LYS A 40 10.95 1.33 4.23
C LYS A 40 9.63 1.78 3.64
N LEU A 41 8.54 1.65 4.42
CA LEU A 41 7.23 2.11 3.97
C LEU A 41 7.18 3.63 3.84
N SER A 42 7.79 4.34 4.80
CA SER A 42 7.89 5.80 4.81
C SER A 42 8.65 6.33 3.58
N TYR A 43 9.76 5.68 3.22
CA TYR A 43 10.52 6.00 2.00
C TYR A 43 9.66 5.88 0.74
N LEU A 44 8.89 4.80 0.59
CA LEU A 44 8.03 4.59 -0.57
C LEU A 44 6.83 5.55 -0.62
N PHE A 45 6.46 6.13 0.52
CA PHE A 45 5.35 7.07 0.66
C PHE A 45 5.80 8.55 0.57
N GLU A 46 7.09 8.80 0.33
CA GLU A 46 7.60 10.15 0.09
C GLU A 46 6.89 10.83 -1.10
N GLU A 47 6.75 12.15 -1.03
CA GLU A 47 6.00 12.94 -2.00
C GLU A 47 6.48 12.75 -3.45
N ARG A 48 7.79 12.58 -3.65
CA ARG A 48 8.37 12.32 -4.99
C ARG A 48 7.85 11.03 -5.65
N PHE A 49 7.31 10.09 -4.89
CA PHE A 49 6.76 8.83 -5.40
C PHE A 49 5.23 8.83 -5.46
N ARG A 50 4.55 9.85 -4.91
CA ARG A 50 3.09 9.89 -4.74
C ARG A 50 2.33 9.60 -6.03
N ASN A 51 2.69 10.24 -7.13
CA ASN A 51 2.01 10.04 -8.42
C ASN A 51 2.09 8.59 -8.88
N LYS A 52 3.29 8.00 -8.80
CA LYS A 52 3.52 6.62 -9.22
C LYS A 52 2.82 5.61 -8.29
N MET A 53 2.84 5.86 -6.98
CA MET A 53 2.14 5.00 -6.02
C MET A 53 0.62 5.04 -6.22
N ASN A 54 0.06 6.21 -6.55
CA ASN A 54 -1.35 6.34 -6.88
C ASN A 54 -1.70 5.60 -8.17
N GLU A 55 -0.89 5.71 -9.23
CA GLU A 55 -1.08 4.94 -10.46
C GLU A 55 -1.11 3.43 -10.17
N TYR A 56 -0.12 2.94 -9.41
CA TYR A 56 -0.07 1.53 -9.03
C TYR A 56 -1.27 1.08 -8.20
N LEU A 57 -1.70 1.91 -7.26
CA LEU A 57 -2.87 1.62 -6.44
C LEU A 57 -4.13 1.53 -7.30
N VAL A 58 -4.34 2.48 -8.21
CA VAL A 58 -5.49 2.49 -9.13
C VAL A 58 -5.48 1.24 -10.01
N ASP A 59 -4.35 0.91 -10.63
CA ASP A 59 -4.21 -0.29 -11.45
C ASP A 59 -4.52 -1.57 -10.65
N TYR A 60 -4.01 -1.64 -9.42
CA TYR A 60 -4.24 -2.78 -8.54
C TYR A 60 -5.70 -2.91 -8.09
N MET A 61 -6.36 -1.78 -7.83
CA MET A 61 -7.79 -1.74 -7.51
C MET A 61 -8.63 -2.24 -8.69
N ILE A 62 -8.34 -1.78 -9.90
CA ILE A 62 -9.03 -2.20 -11.14
C ILE A 62 -8.90 -3.71 -11.34
N GLN A 63 -7.70 -4.27 -11.18
CA GLN A 63 -7.45 -5.71 -11.32
C GLN A 63 -8.26 -6.56 -10.34
N ARG A 64 -8.61 -6.01 -9.18
CA ARG A 64 -9.40 -6.67 -8.13
C ARG A 64 -10.90 -6.34 -8.19
N GLY A 65 -11.35 -5.61 -9.21
CA GLY A 65 -12.74 -5.20 -9.34
C GLY A 65 -13.17 -4.18 -8.26
N ILE A 66 -12.22 -3.49 -7.64
CA ILE A 66 -12.47 -2.44 -6.66
C ILE A 66 -12.62 -1.14 -7.43
N ASN A 67 -13.77 -0.48 -7.28
CA ASN A 67 -14.04 0.76 -7.99
C ASN A 67 -13.17 1.88 -7.39
N ALA A 68 -12.24 2.42 -8.18
CA ALA A 68 -11.36 3.52 -7.76
C ALA A 68 -12.05 4.89 -7.75
N ALA A 69 -13.33 4.94 -8.15
CA ALA A 69 -14.16 6.13 -8.08
C ALA A 69 -14.85 6.23 -6.71
N ALA A 70 -14.27 7.04 -5.82
CA ALA A 70 -14.94 7.67 -4.68
C ALA A 70 -14.62 9.16 -4.70
#